data_AF-A0AAW9V7D7-F1
#
_entry.id   AF-A0AAW9V7D7-F1
#
_cell.length_a   1.000
_cell.length_b   1.000
_cell.length_c   1.000
_cell.angle_alpha   90.00
_cell.angle_beta   90.00
_cell.angle_gamma   90.00
#
_symmetry.space_group_name_H-M   'P 1'
#
loop_
_entity.id
_entity.type
_entity.pdbx_description
1 polymer ?
#
loop_
_entity_poly.entity_id
_entity_poly.type
_entity_poly.pdbx_seq_one_letter_code
_entity_poly.pdbx_strand_id
1 'polypeptide(L)'
;MAKEFSRSQRVAQEMQKEIAIILQREIKDPRIGMATVSGVELSRDLAYGKVFVTFFNFANEKSEEEMVADGIKALNEASGFIRSLLGKAMRLRIIPELTFEYDNSLVDGMRMSNLVSNVIRSDEERRAGTDSKEEK
;
A
#
# COMPACT_ATOMS: atom_id res chain seq x y z
N MET A 1 20.20 -16.26 -10.34
CA MET A 1 20.96 -15.05 -9.93
C MET A 1 20.41 -14.59 -8.59
N ALA A 2 21.26 -14.50 -7.55
CA ALA A 2 20.82 -13.94 -6.27
C ALA A 2 20.47 -12.46 -6.50
N LYS A 3 19.22 -12.07 -6.24
CA LYS A 3 18.77 -10.68 -6.35
C LYS A 3 19.60 -9.88 -5.36
N GLU A 4 20.51 -9.03 -5.83
CA GLU A 4 21.29 -8.14 -4.97
C GLU A 4 20.33 -7.13 -4.34
N PHE A 5 19.85 -7.43 -3.12
CA PHE A 5 19.07 -6.48 -2.37
C PHE A 5 19.95 -5.31 -1.97
N SER A 6 19.61 -4.10 -2.42
CA SER A 6 20.31 -2.90 -1.97
C SER A 6 20.18 -2.80 -0.44
N ARG A 7 21.16 -2.19 0.22
CA ARG A 7 21.07 -1.92 1.68
C ARG A 7 19.76 -1.22 2.04
N SER A 8 19.29 -0.31 1.18
CA SER A 8 18.01 0.38 1.36
C SER A 8 16.81 -0.57 1.35
N GLN A 9 16.78 -1.59 0.49
CA GLN A 9 15.69 -2.57 0.47
C GLN A 9 15.62 -3.40 1.75
N ARG A 10 16.76 -3.82 2.28
CA ARG A 10 16.80 -4.56 3.55
C ARG A 10 16.30 -3.71 4.72
N VAL A 11 16.72 -2.45 4.78
CA VAL A 11 16.25 -1.51 5.80
C VAL A 11 14.76 -1.24 5.63
N ALA A 12 14.27 -1.06 4.39
CA ALA A 12 12.86 -0.84 4.11
C ALA A 12 11.98 -2.01 4.58
N GLN A 13 12.42 -3.26 4.38
CA GLN A 13 11.68 -4.43 4.85
C GLN A 13 11.62 -4.53 6.37
N GLU A 14 12.71 -4.24 7.07
CA GLU A 14 12.69 -4.21 8.54
C GLU A 14 11.84 -3.06 9.06
N MET A 15 11.94 -1.88 8.44
CA MET A 15 11.07 -0.75 8.75
C MET A 15 9.60 -1.09 8.53
N GLN A 16 9.25 -1.78 7.44
CA GLN A 16 7.87 -2.18 7.17
C GLN A 16 7.30 -3.04 8.30
N LYS A 17 8.07 -4.03 8.78
CA LYS A 17 7.64 -4.90 9.88
C LYS A 17 7.42 -4.11 11.16
N GLU A 18 8.38 -3.25 11.52
CA GLU A 18 8.27 -2.49 12.77
C GLU A 18 7.19 -1.42 12.71
N ILE A 19 7.03 -0.73 11.57
CA ILE A 19 5.93 0.22 11.38
C ILE A 19 4.58 -0.48 11.50
N ALA A 20 4.43 -1.68 10.93
CA ALA A 20 3.20 -2.47 11.05
C ALA A 20 2.88 -2.84 12.51
N ILE A 21 3.89 -3.24 13.29
CA ILE A 21 3.71 -3.55 14.71
C ILE A 21 3.32 -2.30 15.50
N ILE A 22 3.98 -1.16 15.25
CA ILE A 22 3.70 0.11 15.91
C ILE A 22 2.29 0.58 15.59
N LEU A 23 1.88 0.56 14.33
CA LEU A 23 0.53 0.92 13.90
C LEU A 23 -0.53 0.08 14.60
N GLN A 24 -0.37 -1.25 14.63
CA GLN A 24 -1.36 -2.14 15.26
C GLN A 24 -1.47 -1.98 16.78
N ARG A 25 -0.35 -1.67 17.46
CA ARG A 25 -0.33 -1.59 18.93
C ARG A 25 -0.68 -0.22 19.46
N GLU A 26 -0.09 0.82 18.87
CA GLU A 26 -0.07 2.17 19.44
C GLU A 26 -1.12 3.08 18.79
N ILE A 27 -1.51 2.83 17.54
CA ILE A 27 -2.50 3.65 16.82
C ILE A 27 -3.86 2.98 16.91
N LYS A 28 -4.60 3.36 17.96
CA LYS A 28 -6.01 2.98 18.18
C LYS A 28 -6.92 4.20 18.05
N ASP A 29 -6.80 4.92 16.94
CA ASP A 29 -7.71 6.02 16.66
C ASP A 29 -8.96 5.49 15.95
N PRO A 30 -10.17 5.71 16.48
CA PRO A 30 -11.41 5.30 15.82
C PRO A 30 -11.60 5.90 14.41
N ARG A 31 -10.91 6.99 14.07
CA ARG A 31 -10.95 7.62 12.74
C ARG A 31 -10.15 6.87 11.69
N ILE A 32 -9.15 6.10 12.10
CA ILE A 32 -8.19 5.43 11.22
C ILE A 32 -8.63 4.00 10.91
N GLY A 33 -9.54 3.42 11.71
CA GLY A 33 -9.95 2.02 11.56
C GLY A 33 -8.74 1.08 11.72
N MET A 34 -8.83 -0.11 11.13
CA MET A 34 -7.69 -1.04 11.11
C MET A 34 -6.75 -0.71 9.94
N ALA A 35 -5.60 -0.09 10.24
CA ALA A 35 -4.58 0.25 9.24
C ALA A 35 -3.58 -0.90 9.02
N THR A 36 -3.24 -1.16 7.76
CA THR A 36 -2.24 -2.15 7.34
C THR A 36 -1.18 -1.47 6.47
N VAL A 37 0.09 -1.88 6.63
CA VAL A 37 1.20 -1.36 5.81
C VAL A 37 1.40 -2.26 4.60
N SER A 38 1.14 -1.73 3.40
CA SER A 38 1.38 -2.44 2.14
C SER A 38 2.86 -2.50 1.78
N GLY A 39 3.59 -1.40 2.00
CA GLY A 39 4.98 -1.29 1.60
C GLY A 39 5.67 -0.04 2.12
N VAL A 40 7.00 -0.06 2.07
CA VAL A 40 7.85 1.08 2.43
C VAL A 40 8.88 1.29 1.33
N GLU A 41 8.98 2.52 0.84
CA GLU A 41 10.02 2.94 -0.09
C GLU A 41 10.95 3.94 0.60
N LEU A 42 12.25 3.69 0.51
CA LEU A 42 13.26 4.58 1.06
C LEU A 42 14.04 5.24 -0.07
N SER A 43 14.37 6.52 0.13
CA SER A 43 15.29 7.24 -0.73
C SER A 43 16.69 6.61 -0.69
N ARG A 44 17.50 6.86 -1.73
CA ARG A 44 18.86 6.29 -1.83
C ARG A 44 19.78 6.73 -0.68
N ASP A 45 19.57 7.93 -0.16
CA ASP A 45 20.28 8.53 0.96
C ASP A 45 19.67 8.18 2.33
N LEU A 46 18.59 7.39 2.38
CA LEU A 46 17.87 7.00 3.60
C LEU A 46 17.38 8.19 4.45
N ALA A 47 17.25 9.37 3.85
CA ALA A 47 16.74 10.57 4.51
C ALA A 47 15.21 10.63 4.51
N TYR A 48 14.56 10.04 3.50
CA TYR A 48 13.11 10.06 3.32
C TYR A 48 12.55 8.65 3.12
N GLY A 49 11.38 8.40 3.70
CA GLY A 49 10.66 7.15 3.59
C GLY A 49 9.18 7.38 3.30
N LYS A 50 8.69 6.79 2.22
CA LYS A 50 7.26 6.73 1.90
C LYS A 50 6.70 5.41 2.41
N VAL A 51 5.62 5.50 3.18
CA VAL A 51 4.93 4.34 3.75
C VAL A 51 3.55 4.26 3.10
N PHE A 52 3.31 3.18 2.39
CA PHE A 52 2.03 2.90 1.77
C PHE A 52 1.15 2.14 2.76
N VAL A 53 -0.03 2.70 3.03
CA VAL A 53 -0.99 2.15 3.99
C VAL A 53 -2.34 1.91 3.33
N THR A 54 -3.03 0.89 3.82
CA THR A 54 -4.44 0.60 3.50
C THR A 54 -5.25 0.63 4.79
N PHE A 55 -6.50 1.06 4.69
CA PHE A 55 -7.42 1.09 5.81
C PHE A 55 -8.55 0.12 5.53
N PHE A 56 -8.84 -0.75 6.49
CA PHE A 56 -9.96 -1.68 6.39
C PHE A 56 -11.15 -1.14 7.18
N ASN A 57 -12.29 -0.96 6.50
CA ASN A 57 -13.52 -0.48 7.12
C ASN A 57 -14.39 -1.66 7.56
N PHE A 58 -14.71 -1.74 8.86
CA PHE A 58 -15.65 -2.71 9.41
C PHE A 58 -17.04 -2.12 9.71
N ALA A 59 -17.20 -0.80 9.73
CA ALA A 59 -18.42 -0.12 10.18
C ALA A 59 -18.72 1.13 9.31
N ASN A 60 -19.67 0.95 8.39
CA ASN A 60 -20.08 1.95 7.41
C ASN A 60 -20.97 3.05 8.03
N GLU A 61 -20.49 4.29 8.02
CA GLU A 61 -21.33 5.51 7.99
C GLU A 61 -20.71 6.67 7.18
N LYS A 62 -19.40 6.63 6.87
CA LYS A 62 -18.69 7.65 6.05
C LYS A 62 -18.26 7.11 4.68
N SER A 63 -18.16 8.00 3.70
CA SER A 63 -17.56 7.73 2.38
C SER A 63 -16.11 7.24 2.57
N GLU A 64 -15.72 6.19 1.85
CA GLU A 64 -14.38 5.57 1.93
C GLU A 64 -13.26 6.61 1.73
N GLU A 65 -13.47 7.54 0.80
CA GLU A 65 -12.55 8.62 0.45
C GLU A 65 -12.29 9.60 1.61
N GLU A 66 -13.33 9.98 2.34
CA GLU A 66 -13.21 10.90 3.48
C GLU A 66 -12.48 10.23 4.65
N MET A 67 -12.76 8.95 4.88
CA MET A 67 -12.09 8.18 5.93
C MET A 67 -10.60 7.99 5.60
N VAL A 68 -10.28 7.68 4.35
CA VAL A 68 -8.88 7.57 3.88
C VAL A 68 -8.17 8.90 4.06
N ALA A 69 -8.78 10.02 3.67
CA ALA A 69 -8.18 11.35 3.84
C ALA A 69 -7.94 11.70 5.31
N ASP A 70 -8.93 11.49 6.18
CA ASP A 70 -8.80 11.71 7.63
C ASP A 70 -7.73 10.78 8.24
N GLY A 71 -7.70 9.52 7.81
CA GLY A 71 -6.76 8.52 8.29
C GLY A 71 -5.31 8.83 7.92
N ILE A 72 -5.05 9.18 6.66
CA ILE A 72 -3.73 9.63 6.19
C ILE A 72 -3.29 10.87 6.95
N LYS A 73 -4.20 11.84 7.15
CA LYS A 73 -3.87 13.07 7.86
C LYS A 73 -3.45 12.78 9.30
N ALA A 74 -4.22 11.95 10.01
CA ALA A 74 -3.91 11.57 11.38
C ALA A 74 -2.58 10.78 11.47
N LEU A 75 -2.28 9.90 10.51
CA LEU A 75 -0.99 9.22 10.45
C LEU A 75 0.18 10.16 10.17
N ASN A 76 0.01 11.16 9.31
CA ASN A 76 1.03 12.16 9.05
C ASN A 76 1.25 13.09 10.25
N GLU A 77 0.20 13.43 11.01
CA GLU A 77 0.33 14.13 12.29
C GLU A 77 1.06 13.27 13.34
N ALA A 78 0.76 11.96 13.37
CA ALA A 78 1.43 10.99 14.24
C ALA A 78 2.83 10.56 13.75
N SER A 79 3.29 11.03 12.59
CA SER A 79 4.55 10.62 11.97
C SER A 79 5.75 10.80 12.91
N GLY A 80 5.83 11.94 13.62
CA GLY A 80 6.89 12.19 14.59
C GLY A 80 6.88 11.22 15.78
N PHE A 81 5.69 10.82 16.24
CA PHE A 81 5.53 9.83 17.29
C PHE A 81 6.00 8.45 16.82
N ILE A 82 5.53 8.00 15.64
CA ILE A 82 5.96 6.74 15.01
C ILE A 82 7.48 6.73 14.80
N ARG A 83 8.04 7.85 14.35
CA ARG A 83 9.49 8.03 14.14
C ARG A 83 10.28 7.83 15.43
N SER A 84 9.78 8.35 16.55
CA SER A 84 10.40 8.18 17.87
C SER A 84 10.41 6.73 18.34
N LEU A 85 9.33 5.99 18.05
CA LEU A 85 9.19 4.58 18.41
C LEU A 85 10.08 3.70 17.54
N LEU A 86 10.16 3.98 16.23
CA LEU A 86 11.09 3.32 15.33
C LEU A 86 12.54 3.54 15.73
N GLY A 87 12.89 4.75 16.18
CA GLY A 87 14.20 5.06 16.77
C GLY A 87 14.59 4.11 17.88
N LYS A 88 13.64 3.81 18.78
CA LYS A 88 13.85 2.89 19.90
C LYS A 88 13.93 1.43 19.45
N ALA A 89 13.10 1.03 18.49
CA ALA A 89 13.02 -0.35 18.00
C ALA A 89 14.25 -0.74 17.16
N MET A 90 14.60 0.08 16.16
CA MET A 90 15.61 -0.27 15.16
C MET A 90 17.04 0.20 15.52
N ARG A 91 17.20 0.99 16.58
CA ARG A 91 18.49 1.57 17.02
C ARG A 91 19.26 2.27 15.89
N LEU A 92 18.54 2.90 14.96
CA LEU A 92 19.14 3.64 13.86
C LEU A 92 19.65 5.00 14.36
N ARG A 93 20.80 5.42 13.82
CA ARG A 93 21.37 6.75 14.12
C ARG A 93 20.50 7.88 13.60
N ILE A 94 19.93 7.68 12.40
CA ILE A 94 19.06 8.63 11.72
C ILE A 94 17.86 7.83 11.26
N ILE A 95 16.66 8.24 11.69
CA ILE A 95 15.41 7.71 11.17
C ILE A 95 14.98 8.64 10.03
N PRO A 96 14.65 8.11 8.84
CA PRO A 96 14.14 8.93 7.74
C PRO A 96 12.87 9.69 8.14
N GLU A 97 12.64 10.81 7.48
CA GLU A 97 11.34 11.48 7.50
C GLU A 97 10.30 10.59 6.84
N LEU A 98 9.21 10.31 7.56
CA LEU A 98 8.16 9.39 7.11
C LEU A 98 6.96 10.17 6.58
N THR A 99 6.57 9.87 5.35
CA THR A 99 5.32 10.32 4.76
C THR A 99 4.40 9.12 4.54
N PHE A 100 3.15 9.25 4.97
CA PHE A 100 2.14 8.21 4.77
C PHE A 100 1.27 8.56 3.58
N GLU A 101 1.10 7.59 2.67
CA GLU A 101 0.26 7.68 1.49
C GLU A 101 -0.66 6.45 1.41
N TYR A 102 -1.87 6.63 0.89
CA TYR A 102 -2.79 5.51 0.69
C TYR A 102 -2.40 4.68 -0.53
N ASP A 103 -2.43 3.37 -0.38
CA ASP A 103 -2.12 2.45 -1.46
C ASP A 103 -3.34 2.22 -2.37
N ASN A 104 -3.39 2.93 -3.49
CA ASN A 104 -4.43 2.74 -4.50
C ASN A 104 -4.15 1.55 -5.46
N SER A 105 -2.99 0.89 -5.33
CA SER A 105 -2.55 -0.13 -6.30
C SER A 105 -3.49 -1.33 -6.37
N LEU A 106 -4.17 -1.66 -5.27
CA LEU A 106 -5.16 -2.75 -5.24
C LEU A 106 -6.41 -2.42 -6.07
N VAL A 107 -6.90 -1.18 -5.97
CA VAL A 107 -8.08 -0.71 -6.73
C VAL A 107 -7.75 -0.68 -8.22
N ASP A 108 -6.59 -0.15 -8.57
CA ASP A 108 -6.14 -0.05 -9.96
C ASP A 108 -5.87 -1.44 -10.56
N GLY A 109 -5.28 -2.36 -9.79
CA GLY A 109 -5.05 -3.74 -10.21
C GLY A 109 -6.35 -4.49 -10.55
N MET A 110 -7.40 -4.35 -9.72
CA MET A 110 -8.71 -4.94 -10.00
C MET A 110 -9.35 -4.36 -11.27
N ARG A 111 -9.27 -3.04 -11.46
CA ARG A 111 -9.78 -2.40 -12.69
C ARG A 111 -9.07 -2.90 -13.94
N MET A 112 -7.74 -2.99 -13.90
CA MET A 112 -6.94 -3.49 -15.03
C MET A 112 -7.28 -4.96 -15.35
N SER A 113 -7.36 -5.82 -14.34
CA SER A 113 -7.72 -7.23 -14.52
C SER A 113 -9.11 -7.41 -15.17
N ASN A 114 -10.09 -6.61 -14.75
CA ASN A 114 -11.42 -6.62 -15.34
C ASN A 114 -11.41 -6.16 -16.80
N LEU A 115 -10.67 -5.11 -17.13
CA LEU A 115 -10.54 -4.64 -18.52
C LEU A 115 -9.87 -5.70 -19.42
N VAL A 116 -8.79 -6.32 -18.94
CA VAL A 116 -8.10 -7.39 -19.67
C VAL A 116 -9.04 -8.59 -19.89
N SER A 117 -9.75 -9.02 -18.86
CA SER A 117 -10.71 -10.13 -18.94
C SER A 117 -11.84 -9.83 -19.94
N ASN A 118 -12.36 -8.60 -19.94
CA ASN A 118 -13.39 -8.17 -20.88
C ASN A 118 -12.89 -8.16 -22.33
N VAL A 119 -11.65 -7.74 -22.57
CA VAL A 119 -11.03 -7.76 -23.90
C VAL A 119 -10.81 -9.19 -24.39
N ILE A 120 -10.28 -10.08 -23.53
CA ILE A 120 -10.08 -11.50 -23.88
C ILE A 120 -11.41 -12.15 -24.24
N ARG A 121 -12.44 -11.96 -23.40
CA ARG A 121 -13.79 -12.48 -23.67
C ARG A 121 -14.37 -11.98 -24.99
N SER A 122 -14.18 -10.68 -25.28
CA SER A 122 -14.64 -10.07 -26.54
C SER A 122 -13.88 -10.62 -27.76
N ASP A 123 -12.60 -10.97 -27.61
CA ASP A 123 -11.79 -11.55 -28.69
C ASP A 123 -12.16 -13.03 -28.94
N GLU A 124 -12.44 -13.80 -27.88
CA GLU A 124 -12.95 -15.17 -27.97
C GLU A 124 -14.31 -15.24 -28.68
N GLU A 125 -15.25 -14.34 -28.32
CA GLU A 125 -16.57 -14.25 -28.98
C GLU A 125 -16.46 -13.91 -30.47
N ARG A 126 -15.49 -13.07 -30.87
CA ARG A 126 -15.22 -12.74 -32.29
C ARG A 126 -14.59 -13.90 -33.06
N ARG A 127 -13.68 -14.65 -32.43
CA ARG A 127 -13.06 -15.85 -33.04
C ARG A 127 -14.08 -16.96 -33.25
N ALA A 128 -14.93 -17.24 -32.26
CA ALA A 128 -15.99 -18.25 -32.37
C ALA A 128 -17.02 -17.91 -33.47
N GLY A 129 -17.27 -16.63 -33.72
CA GLY A 129 -18.16 -16.17 -34.80
C GLY A 129 -17.57 -16.25 -36.21
N THR A 130 -16.26 -16.46 -36.35
CA THR A 130 -15.58 -16.52 -37.67
C THR A 130 -15.53 -17.96 -38.21
N ASP A 131 -15.38 -18.97 -37.34
CA ASP A 131 -15.45 -20.40 -37.72
C ASP A 131 -16.83 -20.83 -38.24
N SER A 132 -17.90 -20.12 -37.85
CA SER A 132 -19.27 -20.45 -38.30
C SER A 132 -19.62 -19.95 -39.70
N LYS A 133 -18.70 -19.21 -40.39
CA LYS A 133 -18.96 -18.61 -41.71
C LYS A 133 -18.20 -19.26 -42.87
N GLU A 134 -17.27 -20.19 -42.62
CA GLU A 134 -16.51 -20.87 -43.68
C GLU A 134 -17.11 -22.23 -44.15
N GLU A 135 -18.20 -22.71 -43.54
CA GLU A 135 -18.87 -23.98 -43.94
C GLU A 135 -20.14 -23.82 -44.80
N LYS A 136 -20.32 -22.71 -45.54
CA LYS A 136 -21.42 -22.58 -46.52
C LYS A 136 -20.96 -22.25 -47.93
#